data_AF-A0A967B7D6-F1
#
_entry.id   AF-A0A967B7D6-F1
#
_cell.length_a   1.000
_cell.length_b   1.000
_cell.length_c   1.000
_cell.angle_alpha   90.00
_cell.angle_beta   90.00
_cell.angle_gamma   90.00
#
_symmetry.space_group_name_H-M   'P 1'
#
loop_
_entity.id
_entity.type
_entity.pdbx_description
1 polymer ?
#
loop_
_entity_poly.entity_id
_entity_poly.type
_entity_poly.pdbx_seq_one_letter_code
_entity_poly.pdbx_strand_id
1 'polypeptide(L)' 'MDLAREWSNGSTLRGHDNNGTYIHKTGTAGTDWQIAPAFEYNWNANWGVIVGSAFYFAGHNKSIQVSPQFAVNAMF' A
#
# COMPACT_ATOMS: atom_id res chain seq x y z
N MET A 1 13.21 0.84 -10.17
CA MET A 1 11.88 1.49 -10.14
C MET A 1 10.88 0.38 -10.15
N ASP A 2 9.98 0.42 -9.17
CA ASP A 2 9.16 -0.74 -8.84
C ASP A 2 7.70 -0.37 -9.12
N LEU A 3 7.01 -1.24 -9.86
CA LEU A 3 5.58 -1.15 -10.16
C LEU A 3 4.92 -2.40 -9.58
N ALA A 4 3.91 -2.20 -8.74
CA ALA A 4 3.15 -3.28 -8.13
C ALA A 4 1.64 -3.08 -8.36
N ARG A 5 0.91 -4.19 -8.34
CA ARG A 5 -0.56 -4.20 -8.37
C ARG A 5 -1.07 -5.02 -7.19
N GLU A 6 -1.95 -4.42 -6.39
CA GLU A 6 -2.65 -5.14 -5.33
C GLU A 6 -4.13 -5.35 -5.71
N TRP A 7 -4.71 -6.41 -5.17
CA TRP A 7 -6.11 -6.76 -5.38
C TRP A 7 -6.69 -7.50 -4.17
N SER A 8 -7.99 -7.36 -3.96
CA SER A 8 -8.74 -8.08 -2.92
C SER A 8 -10.14 -8.46 -3.41
N ASN A 9 -10.65 -9.60 -2.93
CA ASN A 9 -11.95 -10.17 -3.34
C ASN A 9 -13.16 -9.59 -2.58
N GLY A 10 -12.95 -8.59 -1.73
CA GLY A 10 -13.98 -8.10 -0.82
C GLY A 10 -14.14 -8.97 0.44
N SER A 11 -14.62 -8.36 1.53
CA SER A 11 -14.84 -9.05 2.81
C SER A 11 -16.18 -9.78 2.82
N THR A 12 -16.25 -10.96 3.46
CA THR A 12 -17.50 -11.70 3.64
C THR A 12 -18.01 -11.60 5.07
N LEU A 13 -19.26 -11.15 5.24
CA LEU A 13 -19.99 -11.14 6.51
C LEU A 13 -21.01 -12.27 6.52
N ARG A 14 -20.95 -13.12 7.55
CA ARG A 14 -21.93 -14.19 7.81
C ARG A 14 -22.35 -14.13 9.27
N GLY A 15 -23.65 -14.20 9.55
CA GLY A 15 -24.15 -14.16 10.93
C GLY A 15 -25.67 -14.07 11.00
N HIS A 16 -26.21 -13.80 12.19
CA HIS A 16 -27.62 -13.48 12.37
C HIS A 16 -27.76 -12.04 12.84
N ASP A 17 -28.77 -11.32 12.35
CA ASP A 17 -29.10 -10.00 12.89
C ASP A 17 -29.84 -10.10 14.23
N ASN A 18 -30.20 -8.93 14.78
CA ASN A 18 -30.91 -8.84 16.06
C ASN A 18 -32.31 -9.52 16.04
N ASN A 19 -32.87 -9.78 14.86
CA ASN A 19 -34.15 -10.47 14.69
C ASN A 19 -33.96 -11.98 14.43
N GLY A 20 -32.71 -12.48 14.47
CA GLY A 20 -32.39 -13.88 14.18
C GLY A 20 -32.39 -14.21 12.68
N THR A 21 -32.40 -13.22 11.78
CA THR A 21 -32.34 -13.46 10.34
C THR A 21 -30.91 -13.73 9.92
N TYR A 22 -30.68 -14.82 9.18
CA TYR A 22 -29.35 -15.10 8.64
C TYR A 22 -28.96 -14.06 7.59
N ILE A 23 -27.80 -13.43 7.78
CA ILE A 23 -27.17 -12.50 6.86
C ILE A 23 -25.94 -13.15 6.25
N HIS A 24 -25.86 -13.11 4.92
CA HIS A 24 -24.67 -13.38 4.14
C HIS A 24 -24.44 -12.23 3.16
N LYS A 25 -23.37 -11.46 3.35
CA LYS A 25 -23.02 -10.33 2.49
C LYS A 25 -21.55 -10.40 2.10
N THR A 26 -21.27 -10.16 0.83
CA THR A 26 -19.90 -10.02 0.31
C THR A 26 -19.69 -8.59 -0.14
N GLY A 27 -18.64 -7.95 0.40
CA GLY A 27 -18.21 -6.61 0.00
C GLY A 27 -17.64 -6.58 -1.41
N THR A 28 -17.42 -5.38 -1.94
CA THR A 28 -16.88 -5.20 -3.29
C THR A 28 -15.39 -5.53 -3.34
N ALA A 29 -14.94 -6.08 -4.47
CA ALA A 29 -13.52 -6.26 -4.74
C ALA A 29 -12.79 -4.91 -4.87
N GLY A 30 -11.53 -4.88 -4.43
CA GLY A 30 -10.65 -3.72 -4.55
C GLY A 30 -9.43 -4.04 -5.41
N THR A 31 -8.86 -3.02 -6.05
CA THR A 31 -7.56 -3.13 -6.73
C THR A 31 -6.87 -1.78 -6.68
N ASP A 32 -5.55 -1.76 -6.67
CA ASP A 32 -4.75 -0.55 -6.86
C ASP A 32 -3.41 -0.84 -7.57
N TRP A 33 -2.80 0.23 -8.06
CA TRP A 33 -1.46 0.26 -8.63
C TRP A 33 -0.58 1.16 -7.81
N GLN A 34 0.64 0.68 -7.53
CA GLN A 34 1.65 1.37 -6.76
C GLN A 34 2.93 1.56 -7.58
N ILE A 35 3.52 2.76 -7.52
CA ILE A 35 4.93 2.98 -7.88
C ILE A 35 5.71 3.53 -6.68
N ALA A 36 7.00 3.21 -6.61
CA ALA A 36 7.89 3.72 -5.56
C ALA A 36 9.22 4.24 -6.15
N PRO A 37 9.25 5.45 -6.72
CA PRO A 37 10.50 6.10 -7.08
C PRO A 37 11.31 6.50 -5.84
N ALA A 38 12.64 6.35 -5.94
CA ALA A 38 13.58 6.77 -4.92
C ALA A 38 14.89 7.27 -5.55
N PHE A 39 15.57 8.17 -4.84
CA PHE A 39 16.92 8.64 -5.13
C PHE A 39 17.84 8.25 -3.98
N GLU A 40 19.03 7.80 -4.32
CA GLU A 40 20.08 7.46 -3.36
C GLU A 40 21.31 8.35 -3.59
N TYR A 41 21.91 8.81 -2.50
CA TYR A 41 23.13 9.59 -2.52
C TYR A 41 24.10 9.12 -1.44
N ASN A 42 25.34 8.87 -1.83
CA ASN A 42 26.41 8.41 -0.94
C ASN A 42 27.50 9.49 -0.86
N TRP A 43 27.74 10.03 0.35
CA TRP A 43 28.83 10.98 0.58
C TRP A 43 30.19 10.28 0.58
N ASN A 44 30.25 9.06 1.11
CA ASN A 44 31.41 8.18 1.11
C ASN A 44 30.95 6.72 1.34
N ALA A 45 31.90 5.79 1.44
CA ALA A 45 31.59 4.36 1.66
C ALA A 45 30.89 4.06 3.00
N ASN A 46 30.93 4.99 3.95
CA ASN A 46 30.37 4.84 5.29
C ASN A 46 29.06 5.60 5.51
N TRP A 47 28.72 6.56 4.65
CA TRP A 47 27.58 7.46 4.82
C TRP A 47 26.79 7.65 3.54
N GLY A 48 25.50 7.34 3.61
CA GLY A 48 24.56 7.51 2.50
C GLY A 48 23.13 7.79 2.97
N VAL A 49 22.30 8.22 2.03
CA VAL A 49 20.88 8.49 2.24
C VAL A 49 20.08 8.01 1.04
N ILE A 50 18.88 7.48 1.31
CA ILE A 50 17.86 7.22 0.29
C ILE A 50 16.60 8.00 0.65
N VAL A 51 15.99 8.62 -0.34
CA VAL A 51 14.73 9.37 -0.22
C VAL A 51 13.80 8.98 -1.36
N GLY A 52 12.53 8.74 -1.07
CA GLY A 52 11.55 8.32 -2.05
C GLY A 52 10.14 8.44 -1.53
N SER A 53 9.17 8.06 -2.37
CA SER A 53 7.76 8.05 -1.99
C SER A 53 7.04 6.90 -2.69
N ALA A 54 6.18 6.19 -1.97
CA ALA A 54 5.22 5.28 -2.58
C ALA A 54 3.95 6.05 -2.99
N PHE A 55 3.51 5.84 -4.23
CA PHE A 55 2.30 6.43 -4.80
C PHE A 55 1.32 5.33 -5.18
N TYR A 56 0.11 5.39 -4.64
CA TYR A 56 -1.03 4.59 -5.08
C TYR A 56 -1.93 5.49 -5.91
N PHE A 57 -2.08 5.20 -7.20
CA PHE A 57 -2.57 6.20 -8.16
C PHE A 57 -3.75 5.75 -9.04
N ALA A 58 -4.01 4.45 -9.15
CA ALA A 58 -5.11 3.94 -9.95
C ALA A 58 -5.71 2.71 -9.27
N GLY A 59 -7.01 2.71 -8.99
CA GLY A 59 -7.65 1.60 -8.28
C GLY A 59 -9.15 1.73 -8.11
N HIS A 60 -9.84 0.59 -7.91
CA HIS A 60 -11.26 0.55 -7.59
C HIS A 60 -11.43 0.40 -6.08
N ASN A 61 -12.32 1.20 -5.49
CA ASN A 61 -12.54 1.27 -4.04
C ASN A 61 -11.29 1.65 -3.24
N LYS A 62 -10.39 2.45 -3.84
CA LYS A 62 -9.15 2.95 -3.24
C LYS A 62 -8.97 4.42 -3.56
N SER A 63 -8.42 5.17 -2.60
CA SER A 63 -8.06 6.58 -2.78
C SER A 63 -6.62 6.72 -3.28
N ILE A 64 -6.32 7.85 -3.91
CA ILE A 64 -4.93 8.23 -4.17
C ILE A 64 -4.23 8.42 -2.82
N GLN A 65 -3.09 7.75 -2.65
CA GLN A 65 -2.28 7.83 -1.43
C GLN A 65 -0.81 8.08 -1.77
N VAL A 66 -0.19 8.98 -1.01
CA VAL A 66 1.24 9.27 -1.06
C VAL A 66 1.85 8.92 0.29
N SER A 67 2.95 8.19 0.29
CA SER A 67 3.65 7.77 1.52
C SER A 67 5.15 8.04 1.38
N PRO A 68 5.64 9.19 1.87
CA PRO A 68 7.06 9.54 1.80
C PRO A 68 7.90 8.63 2.70
N GLN A 69 9.12 8.33 2.26
CA GLN A 69 10.06 7.44 2.95
C GLN A 69 11.49 7.96 2.80
N PHE A 70 12.29 7.82 3.85
CA PHE A 70 13.73 8.04 3.78
C PHE A 70 14.46 7.11 4.74
N ALA A 71 15.71 6.81 4.43
CA ALA A 71 16.61 6.09 5.33
C ALA A 71 18.04 6.64 5.22
N VAL A 72 18.78 6.51 6.33
CA VAL A 72 20.20 6.87 6.40
C VAL A 72 21.00 5.58 6.58
N ASN A 73 22.04 5.41 5.76
CA ASN A 73 23.00 4.34 5.89
C ASN A 73 24.26 4.86 6.59
N ALA A 74 24.68 4.17 7.66
CA ALA A 74 25.86 4.46 8.44
C ALA A 74 26.60 3.16 8.79
N MET A 75 27.87 3.05 8.37
CA MET A 75 28.74 1.91 8.70
C MET A 75 29.88 2.36 9.62
N PHE A 76 30.03 1.70 10.77
CA PHE A 76 30.99 2.00 11.84
C PHE A 76 32.00 0.89 12.07
#